data_AF-A0A3M5TUD2-F1
#
_entry.id   AF-A0A3M5TUD2-F1
#
_cell.length_a   1.000
_cell.length_b   1.000
_cell.length_c   1.000
_cell.angle_alpha   90.00
_cell.angle_beta   90.00
_cell.angle_gamma   90.00
#
_symmetry.space_group_name_H-M   'P 1'
#
loop_
_entity.id
_entity.type
_entity.pdbx_description
1 polymer ?
#
loop_
_entity_poly.entity_id
_entity_poly.type
_entity_poly.pdbx_seq_one_letter_code
_entity_poly.pdbx_strand_id
1 'polypeptide(L)' 'MLLLDLRQPGEFTDDLFAESQPAAAEKVMGVLDEINARWGRGTLRAGSVPSDPDWAMRRDLMSKSYTTRLDQLWVVRAD' A
#
# COMPACT_ATOMS: atom_id res chain seq x y z
N MET A 1 -14.66 8.83 8.64
CA MET A 1 -14.23 7.43 8.77
C MET A 1 -14.59 6.73 7.46
N LEU A 2 -13.63 6.55 6.56
CA LEU A 2 -13.91 6.23 5.16
C LEU A 2 -13.13 4.97 4.77
N LEU A 3 -13.61 3.81 5.24
CA LEU A 3 -13.11 2.47 4.92
C LEU A 3 -14.22 1.41 5.16
N LEU A 4 -15.49 1.80 5.05
CA LEU A 4 -16.65 0.91 5.28
C LEU A 4 -16.85 -0.11 4.15
N ASP A 5 -16.21 0.09 3.00
CA ASP A 5 -16.36 -0.76 1.80
C ASP A 5 -15.14 -1.63 1.51
N LEU A 6 -14.26 -1.86 2.50
CA LEU A 6 -13.30 -2.97 2.36
C LEU A 6 -14.06 -4.30 2.41
N ARG A 7 -14.13 -4.97 1.26
CA ARG A 7 -14.72 -6.31 1.10
C ARG A 7 -13.59 -7.31 0.88
N GLN A 8 -13.73 -8.52 1.43
CA GLN A 8 -12.78 -9.58 1.12
C GLN A 8 -12.91 -10.01 -0.34
N PRO A 9 -11.84 -10.50 -0.99
CA PRO A 9 -11.92 -11.10 -2.31
C PRO A 9 -13.00 -12.20 -2.34
N GLY A 10 -13.95 -12.08 -3.27
CA GLY A 10 -15.09 -13.00 -3.40
C GLY A 10 -16.35 -12.64 -2.60
N GLU A 11 -16.32 -11.64 -1.71
CA GLU A 11 -17.51 -11.19 -0.96
C GLU A 11 -18.42 -10.23 -1.75
N PHE A 12 -17.97 -9.73 -2.89
CA PHE A 12 -18.72 -8.77 -3.69
C PHE A 12 -18.43 -8.92 -5.19
N THR A 13 -19.42 -9.41 -5.93
CA THR A 13 -19.47 -9.37 -7.39
C THR A 13 -20.63 -8.44 -7.76
N ASP A 14 -20.35 -7.18 -8.06
CA ASP A 14 -21.39 -6.16 -8.32
C ASP A 14 -21.98 -6.30 -9.75
N ASP A 15 -21.28 -7.00 -10.64
CA ASP A 15 -21.62 -7.14 -12.05
C ASP A 15 -21.57 -8.60 -12.48
N LEU A 16 -22.68 -9.08 -13.04
CA LEU A 16 -22.83 -10.44 -13.59
C LEU A 16 -21.88 -10.72 -14.77
N PHE A 17 -21.33 -9.65 -15.39
CA PHE A 17 -20.41 -9.72 -16.52
C PHE A 17 -18.98 -9.28 -16.15
N ALA A 18 -18.75 -8.85 -14.91
CA ALA A 18 -17.39 -8.57 -14.47
C ALA A 18 -16.59 -9.88 -14.42
N GLU A 19 -15.49 -9.92 -15.16
CA GLU A 19 -14.54 -11.01 -15.05
C GLU A 19 -14.02 -11.06 -13.60
N SER A 20 -14.34 -12.14 -12.88
CA SER A 20 -13.74 -12.42 -11.59
C SER A 20 -12.22 -12.43 -11.77
N GLN A 21 -11.48 -11.79 -10.87
CA GLN A 21 -10.02 -11.78 -10.96
C GLN A 21 -9.51 -13.22 -11.08
N PRO A 22 -8.76 -13.56 -12.14
CA PRO A 22 -8.31 -14.92 -12.34
C PRO A 22 -7.42 -15.35 -11.17
N ALA A 23 -7.59 -16.58 -10.67
CA ALA A 23 -6.73 -17.14 -9.62
C ALA A 23 -5.21 -17.12 -9.99
N ALA A 24 -4.89 -17.03 -11.28
CA ALA A 24 -3.53 -16.81 -11.75
C ALA A 24 -2.98 -15.42 -11.38
N ALA A 25 -3.83 -14.38 -11.39
CA ALA A 25 -3.45 -13.03 -11.01
C ALA A 25 -3.09 -12.95 -9.52
N GLU A 26 -3.82 -13.64 -8.64
CA GLU A 26 -3.50 -13.72 -7.21
C GLU A 26 -2.11 -14.31 -6.97
N LYS A 27 -1.78 -15.41 -7.65
CA LYS A 27 -0.45 -16.04 -7.56
C LYS A 27 0.66 -15.10 -8.01
N VAL A 28 0.43 -14.38 -9.11
CA VAL A 28 1.39 -13.39 -9.61
C VAL A 28 1.58 -12.26 -8.61
N MET A 29 0.49 -11.71 -8.03
CA MET A 29 0.58 -10.68 -7.00
C MET A 29 1.35 -11.17 -5.77
N GLY A 30 1.10 -12.40 -5.32
CA GLY A 30 1.83 -12.98 -4.18
C GLY A 30 3.34 -13.07 -4.41
N VAL A 31 3.78 -13.50 -5.61
CA VAL A 31 5.22 -13.51 -5.97
C VAL A 31 5.79 -12.09 -6.02
N LEU A 32 5.03 -11.14 -6.57
CA LEU A 32 5.40 -9.73 -6.63
C LEU A 32 5.61 -9.15 -5.22
N ASP A 33 4.71 -9.46 -4.30
CA ASP A 33 4.77 -9.06 -2.91
C ASP A 33 5.94 -9.71 -2.16
N GLU A 34 6.22 -11.00 -2.40
CA GLU A 34 7.37 -11.69 -1.80
C GLU A 34 8.69 -11.04 -2.22
N ILE A 35 8.84 -10.71 -3.50
CA ILE A 35 10.04 -10.03 -4.01
C ILE A 35 10.14 -8.62 -3.40
N ASN A 36 9.05 -7.87 -3.35
CA ASN A 36 9.01 -6.54 -2.74
C ASN A 36 9.31 -6.58 -1.23
N ALA A 37 8.87 -7.61 -0.51
CA ALA A 37 9.19 -7.80 0.91
C ALA A 37 10.69 -8.05 1.11
N ARG A 38 11.31 -8.81 0.22
CA ARG A 38 12.74 -9.16 0.32
C ARG A 38 13.68 -8.03 -0.10
N TRP A 39 13.33 -7.30 -1.16
CA TRP A 39 14.24 -6.33 -1.81
C TRP A 39 13.85 -4.87 -1.59
N GLY A 40 12.74 -4.61 -0.92
CA GLY A 40 12.25 -3.26 -0.64
C GLY A 40 10.93 -2.96 -1.35
N ARG A 41 10.11 -2.13 -0.69
CA ARG A 41 8.77 -1.79 -1.18
C ARG A 41 8.88 -1.01 -2.50
N GLY A 42 8.26 -1.53 -3.55
CA GLY A 42 8.25 -0.91 -4.88
C GLY A 42 9.39 -1.32 -5.80
N THR A 43 10.18 -2.35 -5.45
CA THR A 43 11.23 -2.91 -6.31
C THR A 43 10.67 -3.50 -7.61
N LEU A 44 9.53 -4.19 -7.54
CA LEU A 44 8.74 -4.63 -8.68
C LEU A 44 7.36 -3.97 -8.66
N ARG A 45 6.88 -3.60 -9.85
CA ARG A 45 5.53 -3.08 -10.09
C ARG A 45 5.01 -3.55 -11.45
N ALA A 46 3.69 -3.57 -11.61
CA ALA A 46 3.10 -3.80 -12.93
C ALA A 46 3.51 -2.71 -13.91
N GLY A 47 3.82 -3.08 -15.16
CA GLY A 47 4.26 -2.12 -16.18
C GLY A 47 3.21 -1.05 -16.54
N SER A 48 1.93 -1.33 -16.28
CA SER A 48 0.83 -0.38 -16.41
C SER A 48 0.81 0.69 -15.31
N VAL A 49 1.53 0.48 -14.20
CA VAL A 49 1.60 1.43 -13.10
C VAL A 49 2.80 2.36 -13.30
N PRO A 50 2.59 3.67 -13.51
CA PRO A 50 3.67 4.63 -13.61
C PRO A 50 4.43 4.73 -12.28
N SER A 51 5.68 5.21 -12.31
CA SER A 51 6.50 5.38 -11.10
C SER A 51 5.93 6.39 -10.12
N ASP A 52 5.26 7.42 -10.64
CA ASP A 52 4.65 8.49 -9.84
C ASP A 52 3.20 8.68 -10.32
N PRO A 53 2.26 7.82 -9.84
CA PRO A 53 0.86 7.97 -10.20
C PRO A 53 0.23 9.16 -9.48
N ASP A 54 -0.59 9.95 -10.16
CA ASP A 54 -1.32 11.08 -9.57
C ASP A 54 -2.24 10.66 -8.39
N TRP A 55 -2.66 9.39 -8.38
CA TRP A 55 -3.46 8.77 -7.32
C TRP A 55 -2.61 8.17 -6.18
N ALA A 56 -1.29 8.32 -6.21
CA ALA A 56 -0.44 7.95 -5.10
C ALA A 56 -0.77 8.77 -3.85
N MET A 57 -0.55 8.19 -2.67
CA MET A 57 -0.67 8.91 -1.42
C MET A 57 0.36 10.04 -1.35
N ARG A 58 -0.08 11.29 -1.53
CA ARG A 58 0.75 12.49 -1.37
C ARG A 58 1.12 12.69 0.10
N ARG A 59 2.42 12.77 0.39
CA ARG A 59 2.97 12.92 1.75
C ARG A 59 3.74 14.22 1.96
N ASP A 60 3.62 15.18 1.04
CA ASP A 60 4.38 16.44 1.02
C ASP A 60 4.20 17.28 2.31
N LEU A 61 3.05 17.14 2.97
CA LEU A 61 2.67 17.88 4.19
C LEU A 61 2.63 16.98 5.43
N MET A 62 3.29 15.82 5.42
CA MET A 62 3.27 14.91 6.56
C MET A 62 3.99 15.54 7.75
N SER A 63 3.26 15.70 8.87
CA SER A 63 3.85 16.16 10.12
C SER A 63 4.80 15.12 10.71
N LYS A 64 5.71 15.57 11.57
CA LYS A 64 6.59 14.66 12.32
C LYS A 64 5.76 13.72 13.19
N SER A 65 6.16 12.46 13.21
CA SER A 65 5.48 11.35 13.88
C SER A 65 5.78 11.31 15.38
N TYR A 66 5.64 12.44 16.09
CA TYR A 66 6.06 12.57 17.49
C TYR A 66 5.41 11.56 18.44
N THR A 67 4.21 11.06 18.14
CA THR A 67 3.48 10.11 18.98
C THR A 67 3.80 8.65 18.68
N THR A 68 4.37 8.34 17.52
CA THR A 68 4.61 6.97 17.05
C THR A 68 6.08 6.66 16.81
N ARG A 69 6.95 7.67 16.86
CA ARG A 69 8.38 7.56 16.58
C ARG A 69 9.21 8.39 17.55
N LEU A 70 9.79 7.70 18.53
CA LEU A 70 10.59 8.30 19.60
C LEU A 70 11.84 9.02 19.06
N ASP A 71 12.40 8.56 17.94
CA ASP A 71 13.55 9.18 17.27
C ASP A 71 13.23 10.57 16.69
N GLN A 72 11.95 10.92 16.58
CA GLN A 72 11.53 12.24 16.12
C GLN A 72 11.24 13.21 17.28
N LEU A 73 11.31 12.75 18.54
CA LEU A 73 11.16 13.62 19.71
C LEU A 73 12.38 14.51 19.90
N TRP A 74 12.17 15.68 20.50
CA TRP A 74 13.27 16.57 20.86
C TRP A 74 14.05 15.99 22.03
N VAL A 75 15.37 15.95 21.92
CA VAL A 75 16.27 15.53 23.00
C VAL A 75 16.75 16.78 23.72
N VAL A 76 16.34 16.94 24.97
CA VAL A 76 16.85 17.99 25.85
C VAL A 76 17.90 17.38 26.77
N ARG A 77 19.07 18.01 26.87
CA ARG A 77 20.10 17.68 27.87
C ARG A 77 19.99 18.66 29.02
N ALA A 78 20.05 18.16 30.24
CA ALA A 78 20.17 18.98 31.44
C ALA A 78 21.61 18.81 31.97
N ASP A 79 22.27 19.93 32.24
CA ASP A 79 23.57 20.00 32.95
C ASP A 79 23.36 19.88 34.47
#